data_AF-A0A966DRG3-F1
#
_entry.id   AF-A0A966DRG3-F1
#
_cell.length_a   1.000
_cell.length_b   1.000
_cell.length_c   1.000
_cell.angle_alpha   90.00
_cell.angle_beta   90.00
_cell.angle_gamma   90.00
#
_symmetry.space_group_name_H-M   'P 1'
#
loop_
_entity.id
_entity.type
_entity.pdbx_description
1 polymer ?
#
loop_
_entity_poly.entity_id
_entity_poly.type
_entity_poly.pdbx_seq_one_letter_code
_entity_poly.pdbx_strand_id
1 'polypeptide(L)'
;MSKDLLERLHYTSVEDAGLSMLHLSCMAKISEYKSDDERYEKKYKSSFAEFSKKINQQMNEEDFEEEDDLLAWQYAHDARTYWENKLQELNTCC
;
A
#
# COMPACT_ATOMS: atom_id res chain seq x y z
N MET A 1 -17.27 -12.04 -30.31
CA MET A 1 -17.79 -10.90 -29.52
C MET A 1 -16.77 -10.42 -28.48
N SER A 2 -16.15 -11.30 -27.69
CA SER A 2 -15.13 -10.91 -26.70
C SER A 2 -13.83 -10.36 -27.31
N LYS A 3 -13.37 -10.89 -28.45
CA LYS A 3 -12.11 -10.47 -29.09
C LYS A 3 -12.13 -9.01 -29.60
N ASP A 4 -13.18 -8.62 -30.30
CA ASP A 4 -13.38 -7.24 -30.80
C ASP A 4 -13.38 -6.23 -29.65
N LEU A 5 -14.02 -6.59 -28.53
CA LEU A 5 -14.07 -5.73 -27.34
C LEU A 5 -12.68 -5.56 -26.71
N LEU A 6 -11.89 -6.63 -26.61
CA LEU A 6 -10.51 -6.56 -26.08
C LEU A 6 -9.64 -5.65 -26.94
N GLU A 7 -9.67 -5.82 -28.26
CA GLU A 7 -8.89 -4.99 -29.19
C GLU A 7 -9.28 -3.50 -29.10
N ARG A 8 -10.58 -3.20 -28.98
CA ARG A 8 -11.08 -1.82 -28.78
C ARG A 8 -10.67 -1.20 -27.46
N LEU A 9 -10.43 -2.01 -26.44
CA LEU A 9 -9.92 -1.60 -25.13
C LEU A 9 -8.39 -1.68 -25.06
N HIS A 10 -7.72 -1.88 -26.20
CA HIS A 10 -6.26 -1.99 -26.33
C HIS A 10 -5.64 -3.19 -25.60
N TYR A 11 -6.41 -4.26 -25.41
CA TYR A 11 -5.91 -5.54 -24.90
C TYR A 11 -5.68 -6.55 -26.03
N THR A 12 -4.56 -7.23 -25.96
CA THR A 12 -4.14 -8.26 -26.93
C THR A 12 -4.72 -9.63 -26.62
N SER A 13 -5.07 -9.89 -25.36
CA SER A 13 -5.65 -11.15 -24.90
C SER A 13 -6.43 -10.95 -23.59
N VAL A 14 -7.17 -11.98 -23.18
CA VAL A 14 -7.81 -12.01 -21.84
C VAL A 14 -6.76 -12.00 -20.74
N GLU A 15 -5.61 -12.64 -20.98
CA GLU A 15 -4.49 -12.66 -20.03
C GLU A 15 -3.88 -11.27 -19.86
N ASP A 16 -3.65 -10.54 -20.94
CA ASP A 16 -3.18 -9.15 -20.95
C ASP A 16 -4.15 -8.19 -20.21
N ALA A 17 -5.45 -8.35 -20.46
CA ALA A 17 -6.49 -7.63 -19.72
C ALA A 17 -6.47 -7.99 -18.22
N GLY A 18 -6.28 -9.27 -17.89
CA GLY A 18 -6.17 -9.76 -16.53
C GLY A 18 -4.95 -9.19 -15.80
N LEU A 19 -3.78 -9.20 -16.43
CA LEU A 19 -2.55 -8.62 -15.89
C LEU A 19 -2.69 -7.11 -15.66
N SER A 20 -3.29 -6.40 -16.61
CA SER A 20 -3.57 -4.97 -16.47
C SER A 20 -4.52 -4.67 -15.31
N MET A 21 -5.56 -5.49 -15.11
CA MET A 21 -6.46 -5.37 -13.95
C MET A 21 -5.75 -5.66 -12.63
N LEU A 22 -4.87 -6.66 -12.59
CA LEU A 22 -4.08 -6.99 -11.40
C LEU A 22 -3.11 -5.86 -11.04
N HIS A 23 -2.43 -5.29 -12.05
CA HIS A 23 -1.54 -4.14 -11.88
C HIS A 23 -2.30 -2.93 -11.33
N LEU A 24 -3.44 -2.58 -11.93
CA LEU A 24 -4.29 -1.48 -11.46
C LEU A 24 -4.77 -1.69 -10.02
N SER A 25 -5.16 -2.93 -9.67
CA SER A 25 -5.61 -3.26 -8.32
C SER A 25 -4.50 -3.11 -7.27
N CYS A 26 -3.28 -3.56 -7.60
CA CYS A 26 -2.11 -3.38 -6.74
C CYS A 26 -1.80 -1.90 -6.55
N MET A 27 -1.76 -1.11 -7.64
CA MET A 27 -1.53 0.34 -7.58
C MET A 27 -2.58 1.07 -6.74
N ALA A 28 -3.86 0.70 -6.88
CA ALA A 28 -4.93 1.29 -6.09
C ALA A 28 -4.73 1.03 -4.58
N LYS A 29 -4.37 -0.21 -4.22
CA LYS A 29 -4.07 -0.59 -2.83
C LYS A 29 -2.84 0.14 -2.27
N ILE A 30 -1.76 0.22 -3.05
CA ILE A 30 -0.57 1.00 -2.66
C ILE A 30 -0.94 2.46 -2.41
N SER A 31 -1.74 3.06 -3.30
CA SER A 31 -2.17 4.46 -3.16
C SER A 31 -3.03 4.69 -1.92
N GLU A 32 -3.91 3.74 -1.58
CA GLU A 32 -4.75 3.77 -0.38
C GLU A 32 -3.87 3.80 0.88
N TYR A 33 -2.98 2.83 1.04
CA TYR A 33 -2.12 2.74 2.22
C TYR A 33 -1.06 3.84 2.30
N LYS A 34 -0.58 4.34 1.15
CA LYS A 34 0.28 5.51 1.13
C LYS A 34 -0.43 6.76 1.66
N SER A 35 -1.72 6.91 1.37
CA SER A 35 -2.50 8.02 1.94
C SER A 35 -2.67 7.88 3.46
N ASP A 36 -2.77 6.67 3.98
CA ASP A 36 -2.80 6.41 5.42
C ASP A 36 -1.44 6.73 6.07
N ASP A 37 -0.32 6.31 5.46
CA ASP A 37 1.02 6.69 5.91
C ASP A 37 1.17 8.21 5.99
N GLU A 38 0.84 8.93 4.91
CA GLU A 38 0.93 10.38 4.85
C GLU A 38 0.03 11.08 5.88
N ARG A 39 -1.09 10.47 6.28
CA ARG A 39 -1.97 11.01 7.32
C ARG A 39 -1.25 11.03 8.66
N TYR A 40 -0.59 9.95 9.04
CA TYR A 40 0.13 9.89 10.31
C TYR A 40 1.43 10.68 10.30
N GLU A 41 2.16 10.71 9.17
CA GLU A 41 3.33 11.59 9.01
C GLU A 41 2.96 13.06 9.25
N LYS A 42 1.78 13.49 8.77
CA LYS A 42 1.26 14.84 9.01
C LYS A 42 0.80 15.04 10.46
N LYS A 43 0.14 14.05 11.06
CA LYS A 43 -0.34 14.12 12.46
C LYS A 43 0.83 14.28 13.43
N TYR A 44 1.86 13.46 13.28
CA TYR A 44 3.00 13.40 14.21
C TYR A 44 4.22 14.21 13.78
N LYS A 45 4.24 14.72 12.53
CA LYS A 45 5.35 15.49 11.95
C LYS A 45 6.69 14.75 12.01
N SER A 46 6.62 13.43 11.87
CA SER A 46 7.76 12.52 11.89
C SER A 46 7.56 11.41 10.86
N SER A 47 8.62 10.73 10.49
CA SER A 47 8.50 9.49 9.71
C SER A 47 7.97 8.34 10.58
N PHE A 48 7.47 7.29 9.94
CA PHE A 48 7.04 6.06 10.62
C PHE A 48 8.14 5.50 11.53
N ALA A 49 9.38 5.42 11.03
CA ALA A 49 10.51 4.87 11.76
C ALA A 49 10.87 5.70 13.01
N GLU A 50 10.83 7.03 12.90
CA GLU A 50 11.08 7.93 14.03
C GLU A 50 9.98 7.81 15.08
N PHE A 51 8.72 7.77 14.65
CA PHE A 51 7.57 7.65 15.55
C PHE A 51 7.55 6.30 16.26
N SER A 52 7.71 5.20 15.52
CA SER A 52 7.83 3.85 16.09
C SER A 52 8.95 3.77 17.12
N LYS A 53 10.10 4.37 16.84
CA LYS A 53 11.22 4.42 17.79
C LYS A 53 10.89 5.24 19.04
N LYS A 54 10.20 6.38 18.90
CA LYS A 54 9.77 7.22 20.03
C LYS A 54 8.89 6.43 21.00
N ILE A 55 7.82 5.79 20.50
CA ILE A 55 6.88 5.02 21.31
C ILE A 55 7.59 3.86 22.02
N ASN A 56 8.41 3.09 21.29
CA ASN A 56 9.18 1.97 21.88
C ASN A 56 10.21 2.39 22.96
N GLN A 57 10.56 3.68 23.02
CA GLN A 57 11.51 4.22 24.00
C GLN A 57 10.83 4.94 25.17
N GLN A 58 9.51 5.13 25.13
CA GLN A 58 8.74 5.65 26.26
C GLN A 58 8.58 4.56 27.31
N MET A 59 9.25 4.72 28.46
CA MET A 59 9.15 3.79 29.60
C MET A 59 8.17 4.25 30.69
N ASN A 60 7.72 5.51 30.69
CA ASN A 60 6.99 6.10 31.83
C ASN A 60 5.75 6.94 31.45
N GLU A 61 5.43 7.05 30.16
CA GLU A 61 4.24 7.76 29.68
C GLU A 61 3.63 6.93 28.55
N GLU A 62 2.71 6.03 28.90
CA GLU A 62 1.86 5.32 27.94
C GLU A 62 0.78 6.30 27.47
N ASP A 63 0.81 6.62 26.18
CA ASP A 63 -0.29 7.30 25.49
C ASP A 63 -0.98 6.26 24.59
N PHE A 64 -2.11 5.75 25.07
CA PHE A 64 -2.90 4.75 24.35
C PHE A 64 -3.32 5.22 22.95
N GLU A 65 -3.52 6.52 22.73
CA GLU A 65 -3.85 7.04 21.40
C GLU A 65 -2.64 6.93 20.47
N GLU A 66 -1.44 7.29 20.95
CA GLU A 66 -0.22 7.17 20.15
C GLU A 66 0.12 5.70 19.82
N GLU A 67 -0.15 4.78 20.74
CA GLU A 67 0.02 3.34 20.51
C GLU A 67 -0.97 2.78 19.49
N ASP A 68 -2.25 3.12 19.62
CA ASP A 68 -3.29 2.71 18.67
C ASP A 68 -3.00 3.26 17.26
N ASP A 69 -2.57 4.52 17.18
CA ASP A 69 -2.15 5.14 15.94
C ASP A 69 -0.91 4.47 15.35
N LEU A 70 0.09 4.12 16.18
CA LEU A 70 1.27 3.39 15.73
C LEU A 70 0.88 2.02 15.16
N LEU A 71 -0.04 1.30 15.79
CA LEU A 71 -0.53 0.00 15.30
C LEU A 71 -1.24 0.15 13.95
N ALA A 72 -2.12 1.14 13.82
CA ALA A 72 -2.83 1.41 12.58
C ALA A 72 -1.85 1.85 11.46
N TRP A 73 -0.83 2.64 11.82
CA TRP A 73 0.21 3.05 10.89
C TRP A 73 1.10 1.89 10.45
N GLN A 74 1.55 1.04 11.37
CA GLN A 74 2.31 -0.19 11.06
C GLN A 74 1.52 -1.08 10.10
N TYR A 75 0.22 -1.25 10.32
CA TYR A 75 -0.65 -2.01 9.41
C TYR A 75 -0.66 -1.41 8.00
N ALA A 76 -0.85 -0.09 7.87
CA ALA A 76 -0.82 0.58 6.56
C ALA A 76 0.55 0.42 5.88
N HIS A 77 1.64 0.60 6.62
CA HIS A 77 3.00 0.47 6.12
C HIS A 77 3.30 -0.95 5.59
N ASP A 78 2.94 -1.97 6.36
CA ASP A 78 3.14 -3.38 5.99
C ASP A 78 2.25 -3.77 4.81
N ALA A 79 1.00 -3.31 4.80
CA ALA A 79 0.08 -3.57 3.70
C ALA A 79 0.58 -2.91 2.40
N ARG A 80 1.08 -1.67 2.47
CA ARG A 80 1.71 -0.99 1.33
C ARG A 80 2.89 -1.80 0.80
N THR A 81 3.80 -2.20 1.68
CA THR A 81 4.99 -3.00 1.34
C THR A 81 4.60 -4.33 0.69
N TYR A 82 3.57 -5.00 1.22
CA TYR A 82 3.03 -6.23 0.63
C TYR A 82 2.56 -6.02 -0.82
N TRP A 83 1.78 -4.98 -1.09
CA TRP A 83 1.28 -4.70 -2.44
C TRP A 83 2.37 -4.21 -3.39
N GLU A 84 3.36 -3.47 -2.90
CA GLU A 84 4.57 -3.11 -3.66
C GLU A 84 5.34 -4.37 -4.10
N ASN A 85 5.51 -5.34 -3.20
CA ASN A 85 6.12 -6.63 -3.53
C ASN A 85 5.28 -7.42 -4.55
N LYS A 86 3.95 -7.42 -4.42
CA LYS A 86 3.06 -8.09 -5.41
C LYS A 86 3.13 -7.43 -6.78
N LEU A 87 3.21 -6.10 -6.83
CA LEU A 87 3.40 -5.36 -8.07
C LEU A 87 4.75 -5.70 -8.71
N GLN A 88 5.81 -5.82 -7.91
CA GLN A 88 7.12 -6.24 -8.38
C GLN A 88 7.09 -7.68 -8.92
N GLU A 89 6.47 -8.62 -8.21
CA GLU A 89 6.27 -10.00 -8.68
C GLU A 89 5.57 -10.03 -10.05
N LEU A 90 4.49 -9.26 -10.22
CA LEU A 90 3.77 -9.14 -11.51
C LEU A 90 4.68 -8.62 -12.63
N ASN A 91 5.52 -7.63 -12.35
CA ASN A 91 6.45 -7.06 -13.33
C ASN A 91 7.64 -7.97 -13.65
N THR A 92 7.91 -8.99 -12.83
CA THR A 92 9.04 -9.92 -13.02
C THR A 92 8.60 -11.27 -13.61
N CYS A 93 7.34 -11.65 -13.41
CA CYS A 93 6.76 -12.90 -13.92
C CYS A 93 6.30 -12.84 -15.38
N CYS A 94 6.21 -11.65 -15.99
CA CYS A 94 5.72 -11.44 -17.35
C CYS A 94 6.73 -10.70 -18.21
#